data_AF-A0A0C3QER3-F1
#
_entry.id   AF-A0A0C3QER3-F1
#
_cell.length_a   1.000
_cell.length_b   1.000
_cell.length_c   1.000
_cell.angle_alpha   90.00
_cell.angle_beta   90.00
_cell.angle_gamma   90.00
#
_symmetry.space_group_name_H-M   'P 1'
#
loop_
_entity.id
_entity.type
_entity.pdbx_description
1 polymer ?
#
loop_
_entity_poly.entity_id
_entity_poly.type
_entity_poly.pdbx_seq_one_letter_code
_entity_poly.pdbx_strand_id
1 'polypeptide(L)'
;KDHDSFTYIVVEELLHAALGVDAYDAFADEIFKLRIFCPWKCGDMPAAASAYTGGKNHGAIHPCRMCPIEGIRIAESSNLNHYIPITRPPGYPPSQFTLAALPLRNHTQWMQQAKAVDEAPTQAARRELSQQYGINHTAIATKLPGFELPWSVPYEFLHLLDNTAKNYVDHISGGFKEIGRGVESYVIPPAIWKEIGLATVLSNATIPSAFGRSIPNIAEDRTYFTAEAYLVWVTMYSRILLRGRFSEERYYKHWCLFISIIERCLDFSSTATERVRLRNDIHKWYSEYEK
;
A
#
# COMPACT_ATOMS: atom_id res chain seq x y z
N LYS A 1 -10.86 3.11 20.69
CA LYS A 1 -10.14 4.21 21.37
C LYS A 1 -9.60 5.12 20.29
N ASP A 2 -9.74 6.42 20.46
CA ASP A 2 -9.27 7.41 19.49
C ASP A 2 -7.73 7.47 19.49
N HIS A 3 -7.10 7.28 18.34
CA HIS A 3 -5.64 7.32 18.21
C HIS A 3 -5.09 8.73 18.51
N ASP A 4 -5.86 9.77 18.21
CA ASP A 4 -5.45 11.15 18.46
C ASP A 4 -5.35 11.42 19.96
N SER A 5 -6.30 10.92 20.75
CA SER A 5 -6.21 10.96 22.22
C SER A 5 -4.96 10.29 22.79
N PHE A 6 -4.49 9.19 22.17
CA PHE A 6 -3.29 8.48 22.60
C PHE A 6 -2.00 9.23 22.21
N THR A 7 -2.00 9.90 21.06
CA THR A 7 -0.82 10.62 20.55
C THR A 7 -0.75 12.09 20.98
N TYR A 8 -1.76 12.60 21.69
CA TYR A 8 -1.84 13.98 22.16
C TYR A 8 -0.57 14.44 22.88
N ILE A 9 -0.10 13.69 23.89
CA ILE A 9 1.11 14.05 24.65
C ILE A 9 2.34 14.13 23.75
N VAL A 10 2.49 13.18 22.82
CA VAL A 10 3.61 13.18 21.87
C VAL A 10 3.55 14.41 20.96
N VAL A 11 2.36 14.81 20.51
CA VAL A 11 2.21 16.02 19.68
C VAL A 11 2.55 17.28 20.47
N GLU A 12 2.09 17.40 21.72
CA GLU A 12 2.44 18.53 22.59
C GLU A 12 3.96 18.62 22.83
N GLU A 13 4.63 17.51 23.13
CA GLU A 13 6.09 17.47 23.29
C GLU A 13 6.82 17.87 22.01
N LEU A 14 6.37 17.37 20.85
CA LEU A 14 6.96 17.73 19.56
C LEU A 14 6.72 19.20 19.19
N LEU A 15 5.60 19.79 19.59
CA LEU A 15 5.34 21.23 19.41
C LEU A 15 6.32 22.06 20.24
N HIS A 16 6.55 21.69 21.50
CA HIS A 16 7.56 22.34 22.33
C HIS A 16 8.98 22.14 21.77
N ALA A 17 9.31 20.92 21.35
CA ALA A 17 10.61 20.59 20.78
C ALA A 17 10.86 21.32 19.45
N ALA A 18 9.83 21.61 18.66
CA ALA A 18 9.96 22.38 17.43
C ALA A 18 10.33 23.86 17.69
N LEU A 19 9.89 24.44 18.82
CA LEU A 19 10.31 25.78 19.25
C LEU A 19 11.80 25.79 19.66
N GLY A 20 12.22 24.71 20.32
CA GLY A 20 13.62 24.43 20.69
C GLY A 20 13.78 24.19 22.18
N VAL A 21 14.44 23.10 22.54
CA VAL A 21 14.79 22.74 23.92
C VAL A 21 16.28 22.89 24.13
N ASP A 22 16.70 23.25 25.34
CA ASP A 22 18.12 23.25 25.69
C ASP A 22 18.65 21.82 25.71
N ALA A 23 19.69 21.57 24.94
CA ALA A 23 20.39 20.29 24.88
C ALA A 23 21.89 20.53 25.06
N TYR A 24 22.55 19.58 25.72
CA TYR A 24 23.98 19.63 25.95
C TYR A 24 24.72 18.85 24.86
N ASP A 25 25.65 19.50 24.17
CA ASP A 25 26.58 18.85 23.24
C ASP A 25 27.85 18.45 24.00
N ALA A 26 28.05 17.14 24.19
CA ALA A 26 29.20 16.61 24.92
C ALA A 26 30.53 16.76 24.15
N PHE A 27 30.51 16.95 22.83
CA PHE A 27 31.70 17.18 22.04
C PHE A 27 32.15 18.64 22.10
N ALA A 28 31.20 19.58 22.06
CA ALA A 28 31.45 21.02 22.13
C ALA A 28 31.49 21.59 23.56
N ASP A 29 31.05 20.82 24.57
CA ASP A 29 30.90 21.26 25.98
C ASP A 29 30.05 22.53 26.12
N GLU A 30 28.93 22.59 25.39
CA GLU A 30 28.03 23.75 25.38
C GLU A 30 26.55 23.37 25.35
N ILE A 31 25.71 24.32 25.79
CA ILE A 31 24.26 24.23 25.64
C ILE A 31 23.86 24.86 24.31
N PHE A 32 23.12 24.11 23.50
CA PHE A 32 22.53 24.60 22.26
C PHE A 32 21.02 24.37 22.25
N LYS A 33 20.33 25.11 21.38
CA LYS A 33 18.89 24.91 21.15
C LYS A 33 18.68 23.78 20.13
N LEU A 34 18.28 22.61 20.61
CA LEU A 34 17.87 21.49 19.76
C LEU A 34 16.42 21.69 19.33
N ARG A 35 16.19 21.76 18.02
CA ARG A 35 14.84 21.75 17.43
C ARG A 35 14.55 20.38 16.81
N ILE A 36 13.44 19.77 17.22
CA ILE A 36 13.03 18.46 16.73
C ILE A 36 11.76 18.62 15.90
N PHE A 37 11.77 18.05 14.69
CA PHE A 37 10.62 18.02 13.80
C PHE A 37 10.24 16.57 13.51
N CYS A 38 8.94 16.30 13.39
CA CYS A 38 8.42 15.00 12.97
C CYS A 38 7.60 15.18 11.68
N PRO A 39 8.26 15.38 10.53
CA PRO A 39 7.58 15.67 9.27
C PRO A 39 6.96 14.42 8.62
N TRP A 40 7.20 13.22 9.18
CA TRP A 40 6.79 11.96 8.56
C TRP A 40 6.32 10.95 9.62
N LYS A 41 5.15 10.34 9.39
CA LYS A 41 4.69 9.09 10.02
C LYS A 41 4.57 7.95 9.02
N CYS A 42 4.97 6.75 9.43
CA CYS A 42 4.92 5.57 8.59
C CYS A 42 4.31 4.40 9.37
N GLY A 43 3.57 3.54 8.69
CA GLY A 43 2.89 2.39 9.28
C GLY A 43 2.10 1.61 8.24
N ASP A 44 1.43 0.55 8.67
CA ASP A 44 0.58 -0.26 7.79
C ASP A 44 -0.57 0.56 7.16
N MET A 45 -1.25 -0.02 6.16
CA MET A 45 -2.30 0.71 5.44
C MET A 45 -3.43 1.22 6.36
N PRO A 46 -3.93 0.45 7.35
CA PRO A 46 -4.89 0.96 8.33
C PRO A 46 -4.38 2.14 9.17
N ALA A 47 -3.16 2.06 9.70
CA ALA A 47 -2.58 3.14 10.51
C ALA A 47 -2.38 4.41 9.66
N ALA A 48 -1.83 4.27 8.45
CA ALA A 48 -1.66 5.38 7.52
C ALA A 48 -3.01 5.99 7.10
N ALA A 49 -4.01 5.17 6.81
CA ALA A 49 -5.29 5.65 6.31
C ALA A 49 -6.17 6.28 7.39
N SER A 50 -6.12 5.79 8.64
CA SER A 50 -7.01 6.28 9.70
C SER A 50 -6.26 6.98 10.82
N ALA A 51 -5.31 6.31 11.45
CA ALA A 51 -4.65 6.80 12.67
C ALA A 51 -3.83 8.07 12.42
N TYR A 52 -3.11 8.17 11.31
CA TYR A 52 -2.19 9.29 11.07
C TYR A 52 -2.80 10.45 10.28
N THR A 53 -3.89 10.20 9.56
CA THR A 53 -4.44 11.16 8.59
C THR A 53 -5.90 11.52 8.87
N GLY A 54 -6.58 10.80 9.77
CA GLY A 54 -8.00 10.96 10.01
C GLY A 54 -8.86 10.47 8.84
N GLY A 55 -8.26 9.80 7.85
CA GLY A 55 -8.95 9.24 6.69
C GLY A 55 -9.82 8.01 7.01
N LYS A 56 -10.57 7.53 6.02
CA LYS A 56 -11.23 6.24 6.07
C LYS A 56 -10.29 5.12 5.62
N ASN A 57 -10.53 3.92 6.14
CA ASN A 57 -9.76 2.72 5.79
C ASN A 57 -10.03 2.23 4.36
N HIS A 58 -9.31 1.18 3.97
CA HIS A 58 -9.37 0.56 2.64
C HIS A 58 -10.76 0.02 2.24
N GLY A 59 -11.71 -0.13 3.17
CA GLY A 59 -13.08 -0.59 2.87
C GLY A 59 -14.05 0.52 2.47
N ALA A 60 -13.63 1.79 2.49
CA ALA A 60 -14.47 2.91 2.13
C ALA A 60 -14.70 3.08 0.63
N ILE A 61 -15.71 3.87 0.27
CA ILE A 61 -15.99 4.28 -1.11
C ILE A 61 -14.81 5.08 -1.70
N HIS A 62 -14.24 6.00 -0.92
CA HIS A 62 -13.01 6.71 -1.27
C HIS A 62 -11.89 6.35 -0.28
N PRO A 63 -11.18 5.23 -0.50
CA PRO A 63 -10.21 4.70 0.47
C PRO A 63 -8.79 5.27 0.29
N CYS A 64 -8.49 5.87 -0.87
CA CYS A 64 -7.16 6.40 -1.15
C CYS A 64 -6.99 7.77 -0.49
N ARG A 65 -5.89 7.93 0.25
CA ARG A 65 -5.51 9.24 0.80
C ARG A 65 -4.77 10.14 -0.20
N MET A 66 -4.17 9.55 -1.22
CA MET A 66 -3.38 10.27 -2.22
C MET A 66 -4.24 10.87 -3.32
N CYS A 67 -5.39 10.26 -3.64
CA CYS A 67 -6.24 10.67 -4.76
C CYS A 67 -7.73 10.46 -4.44
N PRO A 68 -8.66 11.09 -5.17
CA PRO A 68 -10.10 10.96 -4.94
C PRO A 68 -10.72 9.72 -5.61
N ILE A 69 -9.93 8.69 -5.93
CA ILE A 69 -10.44 7.50 -6.62
C ILE A 69 -11.62 6.87 -5.86
N GLU A 70 -12.63 6.45 -6.61
CA GLU A 70 -13.86 5.90 -6.09
C GLU A 70 -13.91 4.39 -6.31
N GLY A 71 -14.31 3.65 -5.28
CA GLY A 71 -14.56 2.23 -5.35
C GLY A 71 -16.01 1.92 -5.77
N ILE A 72 -16.19 0.88 -6.56
CA ILE A 72 -17.49 0.32 -6.95
C ILE A 72 -17.78 -0.94 -6.15
N ARG A 73 -19.06 -1.25 -5.97
CA ARG A 73 -19.50 -2.55 -5.44
C ARG A 73 -19.75 -3.52 -6.56
N ILE A 74 -19.75 -4.82 -6.26
CA ILE A 74 -20.23 -5.83 -7.21
C ILE A 74 -21.75 -5.69 -7.31
N ALA A 75 -22.24 -5.39 -8.51
CA ALA A 75 -23.66 -5.36 -8.85
C ALA A 75 -24.30 -6.70 -8.50
N GLU A 76 -25.52 -6.64 -7.97
CA GLU A 76 -26.33 -7.83 -7.64
C GLU A 76 -25.66 -8.78 -6.63
N SER A 77 -24.69 -8.30 -5.84
CA SER A 77 -24.03 -9.06 -4.80
C SER A 77 -24.37 -8.53 -3.41
N SER A 78 -24.48 -9.45 -2.44
CA SER A 78 -24.51 -9.10 -1.02
C SER A 78 -23.14 -8.66 -0.47
N ASN A 79 -22.09 -8.76 -1.29
CA ASN A 79 -20.74 -8.34 -0.93
C ASN A 79 -20.66 -6.81 -0.84
N LEU A 80 -20.37 -6.31 0.37
CA LEU A 80 -20.30 -4.88 0.67
C LEU A 80 -18.92 -4.26 0.36
N ASN A 81 -17.96 -5.06 -0.10
CA ASN A 81 -16.61 -4.59 -0.39
C ASN A 81 -16.60 -3.68 -1.63
N HIS A 82 -15.81 -2.60 -1.54
CA HIS A 82 -15.54 -1.72 -2.66
C HIS A 82 -14.27 -2.17 -3.39
N TYR A 83 -14.35 -2.25 -4.72
CA TYR A 83 -13.25 -2.51 -5.62
C TYR A 83 -12.87 -1.21 -6.32
N ILE A 84 -11.58 -1.03 -6.60
CA ILE A 84 -11.08 0.22 -7.18
C ILE A 84 -10.48 -0.05 -8.58
N PRO A 85 -11.25 -0.55 -9.55
CA PRO A 85 -10.77 -0.65 -10.92
C PRO A 85 -10.78 0.74 -11.57
N ILE A 86 -9.67 1.11 -12.21
CA ILE A 86 -9.61 2.26 -13.11
C ILE A 86 -10.37 1.93 -14.39
N THR A 87 -10.20 0.72 -14.93
CA THR A 87 -11.01 0.23 -16.05
C THR A 87 -12.27 -0.45 -15.50
N ARG A 88 -13.37 0.29 -15.52
CA ARG A 88 -14.66 -0.20 -14.99
C ARG A 88 -15.21 -1.34 -15.86
N PRO A 89 -15.74 -2.43 -15.27
CA PRO A 89 -16.35 -3.52 -16.03
C PRO A 89 -17.59 -3.06 -16.82
N PRO A 90 -18.03 -3.82 -17.84
CA PRO A 90 -19.29 -3.57 -18.52
C PRO A 90 -20.47 -3.47 -17.55
N GLY A 91 -21.37 -2.51 -17.76
CA GLY A 91 -22.53 -2.27 -16.90
C GLY A 91 -22.28 -1.32 -15.72
N TYR A 92 -21.04 -0.87 -15.51
CA TYR A 92 -20.72 0.17 -14.53
C TYR A 92 -20.50 1.53 -15.19
N PRO A 93 -20.79 2.64 -14.49
CA PRO A 93 -20.39 3.96 -14.94
C PRO A 93 -18.87 4.00 -15.18
N PRO A 94 -18.39 4.62 -16.27
CA PRO A 94 -16.97 4.70 -16.56
C PRO A 94 -16.23 5.43 -15.43
N SER A 95 -14.97 5.07 -15.20
CA SER A 95 -14.14 5.79 -14.24
C SER A 95 -13.94 7.22 -14.74
N GLN A 96 -14.05 8.17 -13.82
CA GLN A 96 -13.73 9.58 -14.10
C GLN A 96 -12.23 9.81 -14.26
N PHE A 97 -11.41 8.84 -13.85
CA PHE A 97 -9.96 8.91 -13.87
C PHE A 97 -9.37 7.89 -14.83
N THR A 98 -8.24 8.25 -15.41
CA THR A 98 -7.39 7.31 -16.16
C THR A 98 -6.12 7.03 -15.39
N LEU A 99 -5.44 5.93 -15.71
CA LEU A 99 -4.13 5.61 -15.14
C LEU A 99 -3.11 6.74 -15.31
N ALA A 100 -3.16 7.43 -16.45
CA ALA A 100 -2.24 8.53 -16.76
C ALA A 100 -2.61 9.84 -16.06
N ALA A 101 -3.86 9.99 -15.61
CA ALA A 101 -4.39 11.24 -15.08
C ALA A 101 -5.22 10.98 -13.81
N LEU A 102 -4.55 10.52 -12.75
CA LEU A 102 -5.13 10.42 -11.42
C LEU A 102 -4.73 11.66 -10.60
N PRO A 103 -5.69 12.56 -10.25
CA PRO A 103 -5.36 13.78 -9.54
C PRO A 103 -4.88 13.47 -8.12
N LEU A 104 -3.84 14.17 -7.70
CA LEU A 104 -3.32 14.09 -6.34
C LEU A 104 -4.06 15.08 -5.43
N ARG A 105 -4.41 14.64 -4.22
CA ARG A 105 -4.86 15.53 -3.16
C ARG A 105 -3.65 16.33 -2.66
N ASN A 106 -3.89 17.60 -2.34
CA ASN A 106 -2.91 18.45 -1.66
C ASN A 106 -3.36 18.75 -0.23
N HIS A 107 -2.44 19.31 0.56
CA HIS A 107 -2.69 19.60 1.98
C HIS A 107 -3.88 20.51 2.21
N THR A 108 -3.97 21.62 1.46
CA THR A 108 -5.09 22.58 1.56
C THR A 108 -6.42 21.90 1.31
N GLN A 109 -6.53 21.09 0.25
CA GLN A 109 -7.75 20.36 -0.08
C GLN A 109 -8.12 19.36 1.03
N TRP A 110 -7.14 18.61 1.55
CA TRP A 110 -7.37 17.68 2.65
C TRP A 110 -7.91 18.40 3.89
N MET A 111 -7.28 19.50 4.29
CA MET A 111 -7.67 20.26 5.47
C MET A 111 -9.06 20.89 5.33
N GLN A 112 -9.41 21.41 4.15
CA GLN A 112 -10.75 21.93 3.87
C GLN A 112 -11.82 20.84 4.01
N GLN A 113 -11.56 19.66 3.44
CA GLN A 113 -12.49 18.53 3.52
C GLN A 113 -12.62 17.98 4.94
N ALA A 114 -11.51 17.84 5.67
CA ALA A 114 -11.50 17.39 7.06
C ALA A 114 -12.26 18.37 7.98
N LYS A 115 -12.01 19.67 7.81
CA LYS A 115 -12.72 20.73 8.53
C LYS A 115 -14.22 20.70 8.27
N ALA A 116 -14.65 20.52 7.02
CA ALA A 116 -16.07 20.40 6.68
C ALA A 116 -16.73 19.20 7.38
N VAL A 117 -16.02 18.09 7.55
CA VAL A 117 -16.50 16.92 8.31
C VAL A 117 -16.61 17.24 9.80
N ASP A 118 -15.63 17.91 10.39
CA ASP A 118 -15.63 18.25 11.81
C ASP A 118 -16.68 19.29 12.20
N GLU A 119 -16.93 20.27 11.32
CA GLU A 119 -17.88 21.37 11.52
C GLU A 119 -19.30 21.04 11.04
N ALA A 120 -19.56 19.81 10.59
CA ALA A 120 -20.86 19.41 10.07
C ALA A 120 -21.97 19.62 11.13
N PRO A 121 -23.12 20.25 10.78
CA PRO A 121 -24.12 20.69 11.75
C PRO A 121 -24.90 19.53 12.40
N THR A 122 -24.90 18.36 11.76
CA THR A 122 -25.58 17.17 12.25
C THR A 122 -24.72 15.93 12.05
N GLN A 123 -24.99 14.89 12.84
CA GLN A 123 -24.33 13.60 12.68
C GLN A 123 -24.59 12.95 11.30
N ALA A 124 -25.74 13.23 10.69
CA ALA A 124 -26.08 12.76 9.35
C ALA A 124 -25.20 13.45 8.29
N ALA A 125 -25.13 14.78 8.33
CA ALA A 125 -24.25 15.56 7.44
C ALA A 125 -22.77 15.16 7.61
N ARG A 126 -22.32 14.94 8.85
CA ARG A 126 -20.96 14.44 9.13
C ARG A 126 -20.70 13.11 8.43
N ARG A 127 -21.66 12.17 8.49
CA ARG A 127 -21.51 10.85 7.86
C ARG A 127 -21.46 10.95 6.34
N GLU A 128 -22.30 11.79 5.75
CA GLU A 128 -22.35 12.03 4.31
C GLU A 128 -21.03 12.63 3.79
N LEU A 129 -20.59 13.75 4.37
CA LEU A 129 -19.31 14.39 4.01
C LEU A 129 -18.14 13.44 4.23
N SER A 130 -18.18 12.66 5.32
CA SER A 130 -17.15 11.69 5.61
C SER A 130 -17.06 10.60 4.54
N GLN A 131 -18.19 10.08 4.08
CA GLN A 131 -18.26 9.11 2.99
C GLN A 131 -17.78 9.72 1.67
N GLN A 132 -18.22 10.94 1.35
CA GLN A 132 -17.87 11.65 0.13
C GLN A 132 -16.36 11.93 0.02
N TYR A 133 -15.71 12.39 1.10
CA TYR A 133 -14.29 12.73 1.06
C TYR A 133 -13.36 11.57 1.41
N GLY A 134 -13.90 10.50 2.02
CA GLY A 134 -13.07 9.44 2.60
C GLY A 134 -12.28 9.93 3.82
N ILE A 135 -12.80 10.90 4.56
CA ILE A 135 -12.16 11.53 5.72
C ILE A 135 -13.11 11.49 6.91
N ASN A 136 -12.65 11.14 8.10
CA ASN A 136 -13.46 11.05 9.32
C ASN A 136 -13.34 12.29 10.22
N HIS A 137 -12.16 12.94 10.23
CA HIS A 137 -11.85 14.12 11.05
C HIS A 137 -10.49 14.71 10.64
N THR A 138 -10.16 15.87 11.20
CA THR A 138 -8.83 16.49 11.16
C THR A 138 -7.89 15.79 12.15
N ALA A 139 -6.87 15.11 11.65
CA ALA A 139 -5.90 14.41 12.50
C ALA A 139 -5.04 15.38 13.31
N ILE A 140 -4.80 15.06 14.59
CA ILE A 140 -3.96 15.86 15.47
C ILE A 140 -2.53 16.08 14.95
N ALA A 141 -2.02 15.13 14.16
CA ALA A 141 -0.69 15.22 13.55
C ALA A 141 -0.53 16.44 12.63
N THR A 142 -1.60 16.98 12.06
CA THR A 142 -1.54 18.18 11.20
C THR A 142 -1.22 19.46 11.96
N LYS A 143 -1.18 19.42 13.31
CA LYS A 143 -0.70 20.54 14.13
C LYS A 143 0.83 20.66 14.11
N LEU A 144 1.54 19.57 13.79
CA LEU A 144 2.99 19.54 13.81
C LEU A 144 3.58 20.41 12.67
N PRO A 145 4.59 21.25 12.96
CA PRO A 145 5.27 22.04 11.92
C PRO A 145 5.86 21.14 10.84
N GLY A 146 5.55 21.45 9.57
CA GLY A 146 6.03 20.70 8.41
C GLY A 146 5.29 19.38 8.15
N PHE A 147 4.18 19.11 8.83
CA PHE A 147 3.36 17.93 8.58
C PHE A 147 2.27 18.21 7.54
N GLU A 148 2.48 17.74 6.31
CA GLU A 148 1.61 18.01 5.16
C GLU A 148 0.94 16.73 4.65
N LEU A 149 -0.38 16.66 4.75
CA LEU A 149 -1.14 15.55 4.18
C LEU A 149 -1.32 15.68 2.65
N PRO A 150 -1.27 14.57 1.90
CA PRO A 150 -0.99 13.20 2.35
C PRO A 150 0.51 12.83 2.40
N TRP A 151 1.41 13.77 2.06
CA TRP A 151 2.84 13.54 1.81
C TRP A 151 3.66 13.13 3.05
N SER A 152 3.30 13.62 4.23
CA SER A 152 3.87 13.25 5.52
C SER A 152 3.45 11.85 5.99
N VAL A 153 2.58 11.17 5.23
CA VAL A 153 2.17 9.78 5.50
C VAL A 153 2.21 8.97 4.19
N PRO A 154 3.38 8.78 3.57
CA PRO A 154 3.53 7.94 2.39
C PRO A 154 3.18 6.49 2.71
N TYR A 155 2.95 5.69 1.68
CA TYR A 155 2.75 4.25 1.88
C TYR A 155 4.06 3.65 2.38
N GLU A 156 3.99 2.93 3.50
CA GLU A 156 5.12 2.13 3.97
C GLU A 156 5.37 1.03 2.93
N PHE A 157 6.62 0.95 2.49
CA PHE A 157 7.00 0.20 1.30
C PHE A 157 6.87 -1.32 1.51
N LEU A 158 7.27 -1.83 2.68
CA LEU A 158 7.16 -3.25 3.01
C LEU A 158 5.69 -3.70 2.99
N HIS A 159 4.78 -2.99 3.67
CA HIS A 159 3.36 -3.34 3.72
C HIS A 159 2.66 -3.14 2.38
N LEU A 160 3.07 -2.15 1.58
CA LEU A 160 2.52 -2.00 0.23
C LEU A 160 2.85 -3.23 -0.62
N LEU A 161 4.13 -3.61 -0.66
CA LEU A 161 4.57 -4.73 -1.48
C LEU A 161 4.10 -6.08 -0.95
N ASP A 162 4.13 -6.29 0.36
CA ASP A 162 3.66 -7.51 1.01
C ASP A 162 2.20 -7.79 0.67
N ASN A 163 1.33 -6.79 0.83
CA ASN A 163 -0.08 -6.94 0.49
C ASN A 163 -0.29 -7.21 -1.00
N THR A 164 0.46 -6.55 -1.89
CA THR A 164 0.36 -6.80 -3.33
C THR A 164 0.89 -8.20 -3.69
N ALA A 165 2.03 -8.61 -3.14
CA ALA A 165 2.63 -9.92 -3.37
C ALA A 165 1.72 -11.05 -2.89
N LYS A 166 1.18 -10.95 -1.67
CA LYS A 166 0.19 -11.89 -1.10
C LYS A 166 -1.00 -12.06 -2.02
N ASN A 167 -1.65 -10.95 -2.37
CA ASN A 167 -2.82 -10.98 -3.23
C ASN A 167 -2.48 -11.58 -4.61
N TYR A 168 -1.31 -11.26 -5.17
CA TYR A 168 -0.94 -11.77 -6.48
C TYR A 168 -0.59 -13.28 -6.43
N VAL A 169 0.07 -13.76 -5.37
CA VAL A 169 0.26 -15.20 -5.10
C VAL A 169 -1.08 -15.90 -4.99
N ASP A 170 -2.03 -15.34 -4.25
CA ASP A 170 -3.38 -15.90 -4.10
C ASP A 170 -4.12 -15.94 -5.45
N HIS A 171 -3.94 -14.94 -6.32
CA HIS A 171 -4.50 -14.95 -7.67
C HIS A 171 -3.93 -16.10 -8.51
N ILE A 172 -2.61 -16.21 -8.63
CA ILE A 172 -1.98 -17.22 -9.51
C ILE A 172 -2.11 -18.64 -8.94
N SER A 173 -2.32 -18.80 -7.64
CA SER A 173 -2.59 -20.10 -6.99
C SER A 173 -4.07 -20.47 -6.94
N GLY A 174 -4.97 -19.55 -7.30
CA GLY A 174 -6.43 -19.76 -7.28
C GLY A 174 -7.07 -19.63 -5.89
N GLY A 175 -6.35 -19.10 -4.90
CA GLY A 175 -6.85 -18.89 -3.53
C GLY A 175 -7.47 -17.50 -3.26
N PHE A 176 -7.55 -16.63 -4.26
CA PHE A 176 -7.96 -15.24 -4.04
C PHE A 176 -9.47 -15.08 -3.79
N LYS A 177 -9.86 -15.00 -2.52
CA LYS A 177 -11.16 -14.52 -2.02
C LYS A 177 -12.40 -15.16 -2.66
N GLU A 178 -12.26 -16.38 -3.19
CA GLU A 178 -13.32 -17.08 -3.93
C GLU A 178 -13.89 -16.27 -5.11
N ILE A 179 -13.15 -15.26 -5.57
CA ILE A 179 -13.50 -14.50 -6.76
C ILE A 179 -13.06 -15.37 -7.93
N GLY A 180 -14.04 -15.86 -8.70
CA GLY A 180 -13.76 -16.73 -9.84
C GLY A 180 -12.71 -16.13 -10.78
N ARG A 181 -11.98 -16.99 -11.50
CA ARG A 181 -10.86 -16.59 -12.38
C ARG A 181 -11.24 -15.74 -13.60
N GLY A 182 -12.52 -15.37 -13.74
CA GLY A 182 -13.06 -14.72 -14.93
C GLY A 182 -12.92 -15.62 -16.16
N VAL A 183 -12.60 -15.00 -17.30
CA VAL A 183 -12.40 -15.68 -18.60
C VAL A 183 -10.94 -16.07 -18.84
N GLU A 184 -10.03 -15.61 -17.99
CA GLU A 184 -8.59 -15.77 -18.15
C GLU A 184 -8.08 -17.09 -17.51
N SER A 185 -6.91 -17.55 -17.95
CA SER A 185 -6.29 -18.81 -17.54
C SER A 185 -4.98 -18.62 -16.75
N TYR A 186 -4.90 -17.54 -15.95
CA TYR A 186 -3.70 -17.20 -15.16
C TYR A 186 -3.43 -18.11 -13.96
N VAL A 187 -4.39 -18.95 -13.57
CA VAL A 187 -4.26 -19.85 -12.41
C VAL A 187 -3.35 -21.03 -12.76
N ILE A 188 -2.30 -21.21 -11.98
CA ILE A 188 -1.39 -22.34 -12.06
C ILE A 188 -2.13 -23.61 -11.60
N PRO A 189 -2.09 -24.71 -12.38
CA PRO A 189 -2.71 -25.97 -11.98
C PRO A 189 -2.29 -26.43 -10.58
N PRO A 190 -3.20 -26.93 -9.72
CA PRO A 190 -2.87 -27.29 -8.33
C PRO A 190 -1.71 -28.27 -8.17
N ALA A 191 -1.57 -29.24 -9.08
CA ALA A 191 -0.45 -30.17 -9.09
C ALA A 191 0.90 -29.45 -9.31
N ILE A 192 0.94 -28.50 -10.23
CA ILE A 192 2.14 -27.69 -10.52
C ILE A 192 2.43 -26.73 -9.36
N TRP A 193 1.39 -26.14 -8.75
CA TRP A 193 1.56 -25.29 -7.58
C TRP A 193 2.17 -26.06 -6.40
N LYS A 194 1.75 -27.32 -6.18
CA LYS A 194 2.35 -28.21 -5.18
C LYS A 194 3.83 -28.50 -5.47
N GLU A 195 4.21 -28.71 -6.73
CA GLU A 195 5.61 -28.87 -7.13
C GLU A 195 6.44 -27.61 -6.84
N ILE A 196 5.91 -26.42 -7.15
CA ILE A 196 6.55 -25.13 -6.83
C ILE A 196 6.78 -25.01 -5.32
N GLY A 197 5.80 -25.43 -4.52
CA GLY A 197 5.89 -25.50 -3.07
C GLY A 197 7.07 -26.33 -2.56
N LEU A 198 7.20 -27.56 -3.05
CA LEU A 198 8.32 -28.45 -2.72
C LEU A 198 9.67 -27.89 -3.19
N ALA A 199 9.72 -27.34 -4.40
CA ALA A 199 10.92 -26.72 -4.96
C ALA A 199 11.36 -25.48 -4.17
N THR A 200 10.42 -24.71 -3.62
CA THR A 200 10.71 -23.59 -2.72
C THR A 200 11.50 -24.06 -1.51
N VAL A 201 11.05 -25.12 -0.83
CA VAL A 201 11.72 -25.65 0.37
C VAL A 201 13.12 -26.17 0.03
N LEU A 202 13.26 -26.92 -1.07
CA LEU A 202 14.55 -27.44 -1.53
C LEU A 202 15.53 -26.32 -1.87
N SER A 203 15.04 -25.21 -2.43
CA SER A 203 15.88 -24.08 -2.85
C SER A 203 16.52 -23.34 -1.66
N ASN A 204 15.98 -23.47 -0.44
CA ASN A 204 16.59 -22.87 0.76
C ASN A 204 18.03 -23.35 1.01
N ALA A 205 18.38 -24.56 0.58
CA ALA A 205 19.75 -25.06 0.70
C ALA A 205 20.76 -24.30 -0.18
N THR A 206 20.28 -23.52 -1.15
CA THR A 206 21.11 -22.79 -2.13
C THR A 206 21.19 -21.28 -1.87
N ILE A 207 20.35 -20.74 -0.99
CA ILE A 207 20.32 -19.30 -0.71
C ILE A 207 21.02 -19.03 0.63
N PRO A 208 22.07 -18.19 0.65
CA PRO A 208 22.75 -17.84 1.90
C PRO A 208 21.80 -17.13 2.86
N SER A 209 21.88 -17.46 4.15
CA SER A 209 21.07 -16.83 5.20
C SER A 209 21.25 -15.32 5.32
N ALA A 210 22.34 -14.76 4.77
CA ALA A 210 22.57 -13.33 4.68
C ALA A 210 21.53 -12.61 3.80
N PHE A 211 20.84 -13.32 2.91
CA PHE A 211 19.79 -12.77 2.04
C PHE A 211 18.38 -12.87 2.64
N GLY A 212 18.26 -13.43 3.84
CA GLY A 212 16.99 -13.53 4.56
C GLY A 212 16.75 -14.91 5.16
N ARG A 213 15.58 -15.06 5.76
CA ARG A 213 15.16 -16.33 6.35
C ARG A 213 14.91 -17.44 5.32
N SER A 214 14.98 -18.69 5.80
CA SER A 214 14.49 -19.85 5.06
C SER A 214 12.98 -19.71 4.78
N ILE A 215 12.60 -20.03 3.55
CA ILE A 215 11.24 -19.85 3.04
C ILE A 215 10.44 -21.15 3.18
N PRO A 216 9.31 -21.15 3.89
CA PRO A 216 8.47 -22.34 4.02
C PRO A 216 7.77 -22.68 2.69
N ASN A 217 7.07 -23.81 2.65
CA ASN A 217 6.36 -24.25 1.46
C ASN A 217 5.26 -23.23 1.07
N ILE A 218 5.44 -22.51 -0.04
CA ILE A 218 4.50 -21.48 -0.52
C ILE A 218 3.12 -22.06 -0.90
N ALA A 219 3.04 -23.36 -1.19
CA ALA A 219 1.81 -24.03 -1.57
C ALA A 219 0.95 -24.53 -0.39
N GLU A 220 1.49 -24.46 0.83
CA GLU A 220 0.79 -24.86 2.06
C GLU A 220 0.17 -23.63 2.76
N ASP A 221 -0.24 -23.81 4.02
CA ASP A 221 -0.73 -22.72 4.86
C ASP A 221 0.34 -21.62 5.02
N ARG A 222 -0.05 -20.40 4.65
CA ARG A 222 0.81 -19.21 4.68
C ARG A 222 0.58 -18.34 5.91
N THR A 223 -0.11 -18.84 6.96
CA THR A 223 -0.37 -18.10 8.20
C THR A 223 0.90 -17.52 8.83
N TYR A 224 2.02 -18.25 8.79
CA TYR A 224 3.31 -17.80 9.32
C TYR A 224 4.24 -17.18 8.26
N PHE A 225 3.73 -16.93 7.06
CA PHE A 225 4.49 -16.33 5.98
C PHE A 225 4.57 -14.81 6.19
N THR A 226 5.67 -14.37 6.77
CA THR A 226 5.95 -12.96 7.08
C THR A 226 6.08 -12.10 5.82
N ALA A 227 5.97 -10.77 5.96
CA ALA A 227 6.21 -9.83 4.86
C ALA A 227 7.61 -9.99 4.22
N GLU A 228 8.64 -10.18 5.05
CA GLU A 228 10.00 -10.49 4.59
C GLU A 228 10.02 -11.74 3.71
N ALA A 229 9.38 -12.83 4.17
CA ALA A 229 9.33 -14.08 3.43
C ALA A 229 8.66 -13.92 2.04
N TYR A 230 7.57 -13.13 1.94
CA TYR A 230 6.94 -12.85 0.64
C TYR A 230 7.87 -12.11 -0.29
N LEU A 231 8.54 -11.08 0.21
CA LEU A 231 9.48 -10.32 -0.61
C LEU A 231 10.65 -11.17 -1.08
N VAL A 232 11.28 -11.94 -0.19
CA VAL A 232 12.39 -12.83 -0.54
C VAL A 232 11.95 -13.88 -1.56
N TRP A 233 10.78 -14.51 -1.36
CA TRP A 233 10.27 -15.49 -2.32
C TRP A 233 9.99 -14.85 -3.69
N VAL A 234 9.33 -13.68 -3.72
CA VAL A 234 9.02 -12.97 -4.96
C VAL A 234 10.29 -12.56 -5.70
N THR A 235 11.26 -11.92 -5.04
CA THR A 235 12.43 -11.35 -5.72
C THR A 235 13.51 -12.39 -6.03
N MET A 236 13.67 -13.43 -5.20
CA MET A 236 14.78 -14.38 -5.35
C MET A 236 14.38 -15.74 -5.91
N TYR A 237 13.18 -16.24 -5.62
CA TYR A 237 12.77 -17.61 -5.99
C TYR A 237 11.84 -17.61 -7.22
N SER A 238 10.86 -16.71 -7.22
CA SER A 238 9.67 -16.86 -8.05
C SER A 238 9.94 -16.82 -9.56
N ARG A 239 10.91 -16.01 -10.05
CA ARG A 239 11.28 -16.00 -11.48
C ARG A 239 11.68 -17.39 -11.96
N ILE A 240 12.47 -18.10 -11.17
CA ILE A 240 12.99 -19.42 -11.53
C ILE A 240 11.89 -20.46 -11.36
N LEU A 241 11.20 -20.45 -10.22
CA LEU A 241 10.20 -21.45 -9.88
C LEU A 241 8.96 -21.39 -10.78
N LEU A 242 8.56 -20.20 -11.24
CA LEU A 242 7.37 -20.02 -12.08
C LEU A 242 7.63 -20.15 -13.59
N ARG A 243 8.90 -20.30 -14.00
CA ARG A 243 9.26 -20.37 -15.43
C ARG A 243 8.62 -21.61 -16.07
N GLY A 244 7.81 -21.39 -17.10
CA GLY A 244 7.10 -22.45 -17.82
C GLY A 244 6.00 -23.14 -17.00
N ARG A 245 5.53 -22.54 -15.91
CA ARG A 245 4.49 -23.12 -15.03
C ARG A 245 3.08 -22.58 -15.31
N PHE A 246 2.99 -21.43 -15.97
CA PHE A 246 1.72 -20.88 -16.45
C PHE A 246 1.28 -21.58 -17.74
N SER A 247 -0.04 -21.65 -17.95
CA SER A 247 -0.66 -22.13 -19.19
C SER A 247 -0.23 -21.31 -20.41
N GLU A 248 -0.07 -20.00 -20.23
CA GLU A 248 0.37 -19.05 -21.24
C GLU A 248 1.56 -18.23 -20.74
N GLU A 249 2.52 -17.99 -21.62
CA GLU A 249 3.76 -17.28 -21.29
C GLU A 249 3.51 -15.81 -20.87
N ARG A 250 2.40 -15.20 -21.32
CA ARG A 250 2.06 -13.81 -21.00
C ARG A 250 1.91 -13.59 -19.49
N TYR A 251 1.37 -14.55 -18.75
CA TYR A 251 1.19 -14.44 -17.30
C TYR A 251 2.53 -14.49 -16.55
N TYR A 252 3.46 -15.33 -17.03
CA TYR A 252 4.83 -15.35 -16.52
C TYR A 252 5.56 -14.03 -16.79
N LYS A 253 5.40 -13.46 -17.99
CA LYS A 253 5.97 -12.15 -18.36
C LYS A 253 5.39 -11.02 -17.50
N HIS A 254 4.09 -11.04 -17.23
CA HIS A 254 3.43 -10.09 -16.33
C HIS A 254 3.96 -10.20 -14.89
N TRP A 255 4.15 -11.42 -14.39
CA TRP A 255 4.80 -11.66 -13.10
C TRP A 255 6.26 -11.16 -13.08
N CYS A 256 7.04 -11.38 -14.13
CA CYS A 256 8.40 -10.86 -14.22
C CYS A 256 8.46 -9.32 -14.24
N LEU A 257 7.46 -8.67 -14.85
CA LEU A 257 7.33 -7.21 -14.83
C LEU A 257 7.07 -6.71 -13.41
N PHE A 258 6.20 -7.39 -12.65
CA PHE A 258 5.96 -7.10 -11.23
C PHE A 258 7.25 -7.13 -10.40
N ILE A 259 8.04 -8.19 -10.53
CA ILE A 259 9.31 -8.31 -9.81
C ILE A 259 10.29 -7.20 -10.22
N SER A 260 10.35 -6.88 -11.50
CA SER A 260 11.24 -5.82 -12.00
C SER A 260 10.85 -4.44 -11.46
N ILE A 261 9.56 -4.20 -11.20
CA ILE A 261 9.08 -2.99 -10.52
C ILE A 261 9.56 -2.97 -9.06
N ILE A 262 9.44 -4.10 -8.35
CA ILE A 262 9.92 -4.22 -6.95
C ILE A 262 11.42 -3.97 -6.85
N GLU A 263 12.22 -4.63 -7.68
CA GLU A 263 13.68 -4.51 -7.69
C GLU A 263 14.11 -3.05 -7.92
N ARG A 264 13.51 -2.33 -8.88
CA ARG A 264 13.80 -0.91 -9.11
C ARG A 264 13.46 -0.02 -7.90
N CYS A 265 12.44 -0.38 -7.13
CA CYS A 265 12.09 0.36 -5.92
C CYS A 265 13.01 0.04 -4.74
N LEU A 266 13.76 -1.08 -4.79
CA LEU A 266 14.76 -1.48 -3.81
C LEU A 266 16.16 -0.93 -4.12
N ASP A 267 16.38 -0.36 -5.31
CA ASP A 267 17.66 0.24 -5.69
C ASP A 267 18.03 1.39 -4.73
N PHE A 268 19.30 1.40 -4.27
CA PHE A 268 19.82 2.42 -3.34
C PHE A 268 19.74 3.85 -3.87
N SER A 269 19.67 4.02 -5.19
CA SER A 269 19.59 5.30 -5.85
C SER A 269 18.78 5.18 -7.13
N SER A 270 18.07 6.25 -7.50
CA SER A 270 17.41 6.33 -8.80
C SER A 270 17.70 7.65 -9.51
N THR A 271 17.87 7.56 -10.83
CA THR A 271 17.94 8.67 -11.76
C THR A 271 16.53 9.11 -12.17
N ALA A 272 16.42 10.30 -12.77
CA ALA A 272 15.15 10.77 -13.32
C ALA A 272 14.60 9.82 -14.40
N THR A 273 15.48 9.30 -15.26
CA THR A 273 15.14 8.32 -16.29
C THR A 273 14.59 7.02 -15.71
N GLU A 274 15.21 6.50 -14.65
CA GLU A 274 14.73 5.29 -13.96
C GLU A 274 13.37 5.52 -13.31
N ARG A 275 13.12 6.70 -12.71
CA ARG A 275 11.80 7.03 -12.16
C ARG A 275 10.72 7.12 -13.25
N VAL A 276 11.05 7.65 -14.42
CA VAL A 276 10.12 7.66 -15.58
C VAL A 276 9.85 6.23 -16.05
N ARG A 277 10.89 5.41 -16.15
CA ARG A 277 10.75 3.99 -16.52
C ARG A 277 9.90 3.22 -15.51
N LEU A 278 10.13 3.41 -14.22
CA LEU A 278 9.34 2.80 -13.15
C LEU A 278 7.85 3.17 -13.28
N ARG A 279 7.54 4.46 -13.53
CA ARG A 279 6.16 4.89 -13.77
C ARG A 279 5.53 4.18 -14.98
N ASN A 280 6.27 4.07 -16.08
CA ASN A 280 5.78 3.40 -17.28
C ASN A 280 5.59 1.88 -17.06
N ASP A 281 6.51 1.23 -16.35
CA ASP A 281 6.41 -0.19 -16.00
C ASP A 281 5.18 -0.44 -15.11
N ILE A 282 4.92 0.42 -14.11
CA ILE A 282 3.72 0.36 -13.26
C ILE A 282 2.44 0.52 -14.10
N HIS A 283 2.39 1.50 -14.99
CA HIS A 283 1.23 1.70 -15.87
C HIS A 283 0.97 0.49 -16.75
N LYS A 284 2.02 -0.06 -17.36
CA LYS A 284 1.94 -1.25 -18.20
C LYS A 284 1.43 -2.45 -17.41
N TRP A 285 2.04 -2.72 -16.26
CA TRP A 285 1.65 -3.81 -15.37
C TRP A 285 0.18 -3.70 -14.98
N TYR A 286 -0.25 -2.55 -14.46
CA TYR A 286 -1.65 -2.38 -14.05
C TYR A 286 -2.63 -2.50 -15.23
N SER A 287 -2.27 -1.96 -16.40
CA SER A 287 -3.10 -2.06 -17.62
C SER A 287 -3.23 -3.50 -18.14
N GLU A 288 -2.24 -4.35 -17.90
CA GLU A 288 -2.28 -5.77 -18.24
C GLU A 288 -3.04 -6.57 -17.17
N TYR A 289 -2.95 -6.18 -15.90
CA TYR A 289 -3.71 -6.76 -14.79
C TYR A 289 -5.23 -6.54 -14.91
N GLU A 290 -5.68 -5.40 -15.43
CA GLU A 290 -7.11 -5.07 -15.57
C GLU A 290 -7.79 -5.68 -16.81
N LYS A 291 -7.06 -6.40 -17.67
CA LYS A 291 -7.63 -7.10 -18.83
C LYS A 291 -8.19 -8.45 -18.44
#